data_AF-A0A4R5LGZ4-F1
#
_entry.id   AF-A0A4R5LGZ4-F1
#
_cell.length_a   1.000
_cell.length_b   1.000
_cell.length_c   1.000
_cell.angle_alpha   90.00
_cell.angle_beta   90.00
_cell.angle_gamma   90.00
#
_symmetry.space_group_name_H-M   'P 1'
#
loop_
_entity.id
_entity.type
_entity.pdbx_description
1 polymer ?
#
loop_
_entity_poly.entity_id
_entity_poly.type
_entity_poly.pdbx_seq_one_letter_code
_entity_poly.pdbx_strand_id
1 'polypeptide(L)'
;MKKSEAKDTQLDNATLLEIIKAQSDIAKLGLDLGGVMAYVAERTEQLTRAQGAVVELAEGEDMVYRAASGNVADLLGLRLARETSLSGLCVREGEILRCDDSETDPRVDREACRRAGLRSMIVTPLKHLETTVGVLKVTNSEVDAFKDEDIRTLSLMSELIAAAMFHAAKHETSELYLRATHDALTGLPNRALFYDRLRQSVDLAVRSSGGLGVLNLDMDGLKPINDRHGHRAGDAAIRETATRIARHSRRVDTAARVGGDEFAVILPGIAGRRDAEAYSRRLVDTVGEPFEFEGNRIDLGVSVGVAILPEDGTEMTALIEFADRSMYETKRERKQIR
;
A
#
# COMPACT_ATOMS: atom_id res chain seq x y z
N MET A 1 -22.00 37.39 -42.68
CA MET A 1 -22.61 36.15 -42.15
C MET A 1 -22.02 34.94 -42.85
N LYS A 2 -21.09 34.24 -42.21
CA LYS A 2 -20.79 32.83 -42.49
C LYS A 2 -20.63 32.15 -41.14
N LYS A 3 -21.70 31.51 -40.66
CA LYS A 3 -21.62 30.55 -39.55
C LYS A 3 -20.83 29.36 -40.09
N SER A 4 -19.61 29.18 -39.61
CA SER A 4 -18.88 27.93 -39.75
C SER A 4 -19.58 26.93 -38.84
N GLU A 5 -20.27 25.96 -39.44
CA GLU A 5 -20.81 24.81 -38.73
C GLU A 5 -19.64 24.06 -38.09
N ALA A 6 -19.61 24.03 -36.75
CA ALA A 6 -18.75 23.12 -36.03
C ALA A 6 -19.19 21.71 -36.40
N LYS A 7 -18.37 20.99 -37.18
CA LYS A 7 -18.52 19.55 -37.35
C LYS A 7 -18.39 18.93 -35.97
N ASP A 8 -19.51 18.48 -35.44
CA ASP A 8 -19.53 17.67 -34.23
C ASP A 8 -18.97 16.30 -34.61
N THR A 9 -17.64 16.19 -34.59
CA THR A 9 -16.92 14.94 -34.89
C THR A 9 -17.17 14.00 -33.71
N GLN A 10 -18.21 13.17 -33.84
CA GLN A 10 -18.48 12.08 -32.91
C GLN A 10 -17.28 11.14 -32.85
N LEU A 11 -16.93 10.68 -31.64
CA LEU A 11 -16.02 9.54 -31.45
C LEU A 11 -16.52 8.36 -32.28
N ASP A 12 -15.61 7.63 -32.91
CA ASP A 12 -16.00 6.47 -33.68
C ASP A 12 -16.55 5.36 -32.75
N ASN A 13 -17.44 4.53 -33.29
CA ASN A 13 -18.09 3.46 -32.51
C ASN A 13 -17.10 2.41 -32.00
N ALA A 14 -15.94 2.23 -32.65
CA ALA A 14 -14.92 1.28 -32.21
C ALA A 14 -14.17 1.81 -30.97
N THR A 15 -13.84 3.10 -30.93
CA THR A 15 -13.27 3.76 -29.75
C THR A 15 -14.22 3.68 -28.56
N LEU A 16 -15.53 3.93 -28.77
CA LEU A 16 -16.54 3.80 -27.72
C LEU A 16 -16.64 2.36 -27.17
N LEU A 17 -16.59 1.35 -28.05
CA LEU A 17 -16.61 -0.06 -27.63
C LEU A 17 -15.37 -0.44 -26.81
N GLU A 18 -14.18 0.05 -27.19
CA GLU A 18 -12.95 -0.18 -26.43
C GLU A 18 -12.99 0.53 -25.07
N ILE A 19 -13.60 1.71 -24.95
CA ILE A 19 -13.82 2.39 -23.67
C ILE A 19 -14.80 1.60 -22.78
N ILE A 20 -15.89 1.08 -23.33
CA ILE A 20 -16.84 0.22 -22.59
C ILE A 20 -16.15 -1.08 -22.12
N LYS A 21 -15.28 -1.64 -22.97
CA LYS A 21 -14.48 -2.82 -22.60
C LYS A 21 -13.47 -2.49 -21.50
N ALA A 22 -12.82 -1.33 -21.57
CA ALA A 22 -11.96 -0.81 -20.51
C ALA A 22 -12.71 -0.67 -19.18
N GLN A 23 -13.95 -0.17 -19.19
CA GLN A 23 -14.82 -0.13 -18.00
C GLN A 23 -15.05 -1.53 -17.40
N SER A 24 -15.34 -2.52 -18.24
CA SER A 24 -15.56 -3.92 -17.82
C SER A 24 -14.29 -4.58 -17.27
N ASP A 25 -13.13 -4.30 -17.86
CA ASP A 25 -11.84 -4.84 -17.40
C ASP A 25 -11.40 -4.18 -16.08
N ILE A 26 -11.63 -2.88 -15.92
CA ILE A 26 -11.41 -2.16 -14.66
C ILE A 26 -12.29 -2.72 -13.53
N ALA A 27 -13.55 -3.08 -13.82
CA ALA A 27 -14.41 -3.74 -12.83
C ALA A 27 -13.86 -5.11 -12.37
N LYS A 28 -13.05 -5.79 -13.19
CA LYS A 28 -12.38 -7.05 -12.83
C LYS A 28 -11.09 -6.84 -12.03
N LEU A 29 -10.44 -5.68 -12.16
CA LEU A 29 -9.24 -5.30 -11.39
C LEU A 29 -9.56 -5.00 -9.91
N GLY A 30 -10.84 -4.82 -9.55
CA GLY A 30 -11.26 -4.64 -8.16
C GLY A 30 -10.79 -3.31 -7.55
N LEU A 31 -10.12 -3.36 -6.39
CA LEU A 31 -9.65 -2.19 -5.62
C LEU A 31 -8.18 -1.81 -5.88
N ASP A 32 -7.51 -2.43 -6.87
CA ASP A 32 -6.11 -2.13 -7.19
C ASP A 32 -6.01 -0.82 -8.00
N LEU A 33 -5.98 0.31 -7.29
CA LEU A 33 -5.86 1.63 -7.91
C LEU A 33 -4.58 1.76 -8.75
N GLY A 34 -3.48 1.11 -8.33
CA GLY A 34 -2.23 1.07 -9.09
C GLY A 34 -2.41 0.36 -10.44
N GLY A 35 -3.01 -0.82 -10.42
CA GLY A 35 -3.34 -1.58 -11.62
C GLY A 35 -4.32 -0.84 -12.55
N VAL A 36 -5.32 -0.14 -12.00
CA VAL A 36 -6.24 0.68 -12.79
C VAL A 36 -5.51 1.85 -13.46
N MET A 37 -4.66 2.58 -12.74
CA MET A 37 -3.87 3.68 -13.31
C MET A 37 -2.95 3.18 -14.44
N ALA A 38 -2.28 2.05 -14.25
CA ALA A 38 -1.44 1.42 -15.27
C ALA A 38 -2.23 1.03 -16.53
N TYR A 39 -3.39 0.38 -16.34
CA TYR A 39 -4.26 -0.01 -17.43
C TYR A 39 -4.79 1.21 -18.20
N VAL A 40 -5.23 2.25 -17.50
CA VAL A 40 -5.75 3.47 -18.14
C VAL A 40 -4.64 4.19 -18.91
N ALA A 41 -3.43 4.29 -18.37
CA ALA A 41 -2.30 4.88 -19.10
C ALA A 41 -2.04 4.12 -20.41
N GLU A 42 -1.90 2.79 -20.36
CA GLU A 42 -1.67 1.94 -21.54
C GLU A 42 -2.79 2.07 -22.58
N ARG A 43 -4.05 2.03 -22.14
CA ARG A 43 -5.20 2.16 -23.06
C ARG A 43 -5.31 3.55 -23.67
N THR A 44 -5.03 4.60 -22.89
CA THR A 44 -5.08 5.97 -23.40
C THR A 44 -4.00 6.20 -24.45
N GLU A 45 -2.78 5.68 -24.22
CA GLU A 45 -1.72 5.68 -25.23
C GLU A 45 -2.20 5.03 -26.54
N GLN A 46 -2.73 3.81 -26.47
CA GLN A 46 -3.16 3.04 -27.63
C GLN A 46 -4.30 3.74 -28.40
N LEU A 47 -5.31 4.25 -27.70
CA LEU A 47 -6.49 4.86 -28.31
C LEU A 47 -6.18 6.21 -28.97
N THR A 48 -5.26 6.99 -28.39
CA THR A 48 -4.82 8.28 -28.95
C THR A 48 -3.63 8.17 -29.89
N ARG A 49 -3.02 6.98 -30.01
CA ARG A 49 -1.77 6.75 -30.74
C ARG A 49 -0.64 7.68 -30.28
N ALA A 50 -0.67 8.05 -29.00
CA ALA A 50 0.41 8.79 -28.38
C ALA A 50 1.68 7.92 -28.32
N GLN A 51 2.84 8.55 -28.20
CA GLN A 51 4.08 7.82 -27.95
C GLN A 51 4.25 7.47 -26.46
N GLY A 52 3.52 8.15 -25.59
CA GLY A 52 3.53 7.93 -24.16
C GLY A 52 2.27 8.46 -23.48
N ALA A 53 1.90 7.81 -22.39
CA ALA A 53 0.81 8.23 -21.52
C ALA A 53 1.21 8.09 -20.05
N VAL A 54 0.72 8.99 -19.20
CA VAL A 54 1.11 9.08 -17.79
C VAL A 54 -0.10 9.43 -16.93
N VAL A 55 -0.24 8.75 -15.80
CA VAL A 55 -1.06 9.20 -14.68
C VAL A 55 -0.15 9.83 -13.64
N GLU A 56 -0.38 11.10 -13.32
CA GLU A 56 0.37 11.85 -12.32
C GLU A 56 -0.53 12.20 -11.14
N LEU A 57 -0.07 12.02 -9.89
CA LEU A 57 -0.80 12.45 -8.70
C LEU A 57 -0.10 13.66 -8.06
N ALA A 58 -0.89 14.58 -7.51
CA ALA A 58 -0.38 15.73 -6.78
C ALA A 58 -0.01 15.34 -5.34
N GLU A 59 1.26 15.50 -4.97
CA GLU A 59 1.79 15.16 -3.63
C GLU A 59 2.60 16.32 -3.07
N GLY A 60 1.94 17.15 -2.25
CA GLY A 60 2.53 18.40 -1.77
C GLY A 60 2.85 19.34 -2.93
N GLU A 61 4.12 19.68 -3.05
CA GLU A 61 4.68 20.59 -4.07
C GLU A 61 5.04 19.89 -5.39
N ASP A 62 4.81 18.58 -5.50
CA ASP A 62 5.21 17.80 -6.68
C ASP A 62 4.01 17.16 -7.39
N MET A 63 4.17 16.95 -8.70
CA MET A 63 3.39 16.03 -9.52
C MET A 63 4.20 14.76 -9.72
N VAL A 64 3.65 13.60 -9.38
CA VAL A 64 4.41 12.33 -9.33
C VAL A 64 3.85 11.32 -10.30
N TYR A 65 4.71 10.75 -11.14
CA TYR A 65 4.34 9.73 -12.12
C TYR A 65 3.99 8.44 -11.37
N ARG A 66 2.73 8.03 -11.41
CA ARG A 66 2.18 6.87 -10.67
C ARG A 66 1.84 5.70 -11.58
N ALA A 67 1.59 5.98 -12.84
CA ALA A 67 1.60 5.01 -13.92
C ALA A 67 2.12 5.68 -15.20
N ALA A 68 2.80 4.91 -16.04
CA ALA A 68 3.33 5.39 -17.30
C ALA A 68 3.33 4.25 -18.34
N SER A 69 3.17 4.61 -19.61
CA SER A 69 3.20 3.68 -20.74
C SER A 69 3.91 4.30 -21.95
N GLY A 70 4.30 3.47 -22.91
CA GLY A 70 5.06 3.90 -24.09
C GLY A 70 6.48 4.35 -23.76
N ASN A 71 6.96 5.39 -24.45
CA ASN A 71 8.33 5.91 -24.31
C ASN A 71 8.64 6.61 -22.97
N VAL A 72 7.62 6.80 -22.13
CA VAL A 72 7.75 7.39 -20.78
C VAL A 72 7.62 6.34 -19.67
N ALA A 73 7.50 5.05 -19.99
CA ALA A 73 7.36 3.98 -19.01
C ALA A 73 8.51 3.94 -17.98
N ASP A 74 9.75 4.16 -18.43
CA ASP A 74 10.95 4.18 -17.58
C ASP A 74 11.02 5.40 -16.65
N LEU A 75 10.12 6.37 -16.79
CA LEU A 75 10.03 7.58 -15.96
C LEU A 75 9.07 7.41 -14.77
N LEU A 76 8.63 6.19 -14.47
CA LEU A 76 7.78 5.93 -13.31
C LEU A 76 8.45 6.44 -12.01
N GLY A 77 7.69 7.18 -11.20
CA GLY A 77 8.20 7.81 -9.98
C GLY A 77 8.89 9.16 -10.17
N LEU A 78 9.06 9.64 -11.41
CA LEU A 78 9.53 11.00 -11.68
C LEU A 78 8.65 12.03 -10.96
N ARG A 79 9.31 13.04 -10.39
CA ARG A 79 8.66 14.16 -9.69
C ARG A 79 8.87 15.43 -10.50
N LEU A 80 7.78 16.11 -10.83
CA LEU A 80 7.79 17.42 -11.48
C LEU A 80 7.35 18.48 -10.47
N ALA A 81 7.97 19.66 -10.52
CA ALA A 81 7.51 20.78 -9.70
C ALA A 81 6.07 21.14 -10.09
N ARG A 82 5.17 21.17 -9.10
CA ARG A 82 3.75 21.47 -9.34
C ARG A 82 3.56 22.93 -9.75
N GLU A 83 4.34 23.87 -9.23
CA GLU A 83 4.17 25.29 -9.58
C GLU A 83 4.47 25.57 -11.05
N THR A 84 5.53 24.98 -11.59
CA THR A 84 6.09 25.32 -12.91
C THR A 84 5.79 24.31 -14.03
N SER A 85 5.04 23.24 -13.75
CA SER A 85 4.65 22.25 -14.76
C SER A 85 3.24 22.50 -15.30
N LEU A 86 3.03 22.10 -16.56
CA LEU A 86 1.70 22.11 -17.18
C LEU A 86 0.71 21.20 -16.44
N SER A 87 1.21 20.06 -15.92
CA SER A 87 0.46 19.16 -15.06
C SER A 87 -0.04 19.85 -13.79
N GLY A 88 0.83 20.58 -13.10
CA GLY A 88 0.43 21.30 -11.90
C GLY A 88 -0.48 22.49 -12.19
N LEU A 89 -0.35 23.15 -13.34
CA LEU A 89 -1.31 24.16 -13.81
C LEU A 89 -2.70 23.53 -14.05
N CYS A 90 -2.75 22.37 -14.71
CA CYS A 90 -4.00 21.62 -14.91
C CYS A 90 -4.67 21.25 -13.58
N VAL A 91 -3.90 20.83 -12.57
CA VAL A 91 -4.44 20.57 -11.23
C VAL A 91 -5.02 21.82 -10.57
N ARG A 92 -4.35 22.97 -10.69
CA ARG A 92 -4.81 24.23 -10.08
C ARG A 92 -6.09 24.76 -10.73
N GLU A 93 -6.14 24.77 -12.05
CA GLU A 93 -7.29 25.30 -12.80
C GLU A 93 -8.44 24.28 -12.89
N GLY A 94 -8.13 22.98 -12.80
CA GLY A 94 -9.13 21.91 -12.96
C GLY A 94 -9.66 21.78 -14.39
N GLU A 95 -8.90 22.29 -15.37
CA GLU A 95 -9.26 22.36 -16.79
C GLU A 95 -8.32 21.52 -17.64
N ILE A 96 -8.82 21.01 -18.78
CA ILE A 96 -8.00 20.30 -19.75
C ILE A 96 -7.06 21.29 -20.44
N LEU A 97 -5.77 20.99 -20.44
CA LEU A 97 -4.74 21.81 -21.08
C LEU A 97 -4.12 21.06 -22.26
N ARG A 98 -3.92 21.77 -23.36
CA ARG A 98 -3.23 21.29 -24.56
C ARG A 98 -2.03 22.18 -24.86
N CYS A 99 -0.91 21.55 -25.18
CA CYS A 99 0.32 22.20 -25.64
C CYS A 99 0.69 21.58 -26.99
N ASP A 100 0.61 22.39 -28.05
CA ASP A 100 0.91 21.96 -29.42
C ASP A 100 2.41 22.00 -29.74
N ASP A 101 3.17 22.88 -29.07
CA ASP A 101 4.62 22.92 -29.18
C ASP A 101 5.28 23.43 -27.88
N SER A 102 5.96 22.52 -27.18
CA SER A 102 6.65 22.77 -25.91
C SER A 102 7.80 23.77 -26.03
N GLU A 103 8.32 24.03 -27.23
CA GLU A 103 9.37 25.02 -27.46
C GLU A 103 8.84 26.46 -27.42
N THR A 104 7.54 26.64 -27.67
CA THR A 104 6.90 27.96 -27.78
C THR A 104 5.90 28.24 -26.66
N ASP A 105 5.38 27.21 -26.00
CA ASP A 105 4.43 27.36 -24.90
C ASP A 105 5.12 27.90 -23.64
N PRO A 106 4.71 29.07 -23.10
CA PRO A 106 5.31 29.64 -21.89
C PRO A 106 4.85 28.93 -20.61
N ARG A 107 3.85 28.04 -20.68
CA ARG A 107 3.28 27.34 -19.52
C ARG A 107 4.04 26.07 -19.14
N VAL A 108 5.00 25.65 -19.97
CA VAL A 108 5.77 24.41 -19.77
C VAL A 108 7.21 24.72 -19.35
N ASP A 109 7.81 23.81 -18.58
CA ASP A 109 9.26 23.78 -18.41
C ASP A 109 9.88 23.16 -19.68
N ARG A 110 10.42 24.01 -20.55
CA ARG A 110 10.98 23.58 -21.84
C ARG A 110 12.15 22.61 -21.69
N GLU A 111 13.00 22.83 -20.69
CA GLU A 111 14.16 21.98 -20.46
C GLU A 111 13.72 20.60 -19.97
N ALA A 112 12.71 20.54 -19.10
CA ALA A 112 12.09 19.28 -18.71
C ALA A 112 11.44 18.56 -19.91
N CYS A 113 10.75 19.29 -20.80
CA CYS A 113 10.15 18.72 -22.01
C CYS A 113 11.21 18.12 -22.94
N ARG A 114 12.34 18.82 -23.14
CA ARG A 114 13.48 18.33 -23.93
C ARG A 114 14.09 17.06 -23.35
N ARG A 115 14.32 17.02 -22.03
CA ARG A 115 14.84 15.82 -21.36
C ARG A 115 13.90 14.62 -21.49
N ALA A 116 12.59 14.86 -21.46
CA ALA A 116 11.58 13.82 -21.64
C ALA A 116 11.32 13.48 -23.13
N GLY A 117 11.92 14.19 -24.07
CA GLY A 117 11.77 13.95 -25.51
C GLY A 117 10.39 14.29 -26.08
N LEU A 118 9.63 15.19 -25.44
CA LEU A 118 8.26 15.53 -25.86
C LEU A 118 8.16 16.95 -26.46
N ARG A 119 7.33 17.08 -27.49
CA ARG A 119 7.01 18.35 -28.18
C ARG A 119 5.55 18.76 -28.07
N SER A 120 4.62 17.82 -28.00
CA SER A 120 3.20 18.13 -27.75
C SER A 120 2.62 17.22 -26.68
N MET A 121 1.56 17.71 -26.02
CA MET A 121 0.85 16.95 -24.98
C MET A 121 -0.58 17.46 -24.76
N ILE A 122 -1.44 16.56 -24.29
CA ILE A 122 -2.71 16.88 -23.64
C ILE A 122 -2.61 16.45 -22.18
N VAL A 123 -3.13 17.30 -21.28
CA VAL A 123 -3.18 17.08 -19.85
C VAL A 123 -4.63 17.24 -19.39
N THR A 124 -5.21 16.17 -18.85
CA THR A 124 -6.61 16.11 -18.42
C THR A 124 -6.68 15.92 -16.90
N PRO A 125 -7.49 16.69 -16.16
CA PRO A 125 -7.55 16.61 -14.71
C PRO A 125 -8.20 15.31 -14.25
N LEU A 126 -7.65 14.70 -13.20
CA LEU A 126 -8.31 13.64 -12.44
C LEU A 126 -9.08 14.28 -11.29
N LYS A 127 -10.41 14.30 -11.40
CA LYS A 127 -11.29 14.91 -10.39
C LYS A 127 -11.85 13.86 -9.44
N HIS A 128 -11.80 14.15 -8.15
CA HIS A 128 -12.53 13.45 -7.11
C HIS A 128 -13.38 14.46 -6.34
N LEU A 129 -14.72 14.34 -6.46
CA LEU A 129 -15.65 15.38 -6.02
C LEU A 129 -15.27 16.74 -6.66
N GLU A 130 -15.14 17.80 -5.85
CA GLU A 130 -14.74 19.14 -6.27
C GLU A 130 -13.21 19.34 -6.28
N THR A 131 -12.41 18.29 -6.06
CA THR A 131 -10.95 18.38 -5.94
C THR A 131 -10.24 17.69 -7.09
N THR A 132 -9.30 18.39 -7.73
CA THR A 132 -8.39 17.79 -8.70
C THR A 132 -7.19 17.18 -7.98
N VAL A 133 -7.03 15.86 -8.07
CA VAL A 133 -6.04 15.07 -7.30
C VAL A 133 -4.83 14.65 -8.14
N GLY A 134 -4.90 14.85 -9.46
CA GLY A 134 -3.86 14.45 -10.39
C GLY A 134 -4.22 14.80 -11.83
N VAL A 135 -3.48 14.23 -12.78
CA VAL A 135 -3.74 14.36 -14.21
C VAL A 135 -3.53 13.04 -14.94
N LEU A 136 -4.28 12.83 -16.02
CA LEU A 136 -3.97 11.89 -17.09
C LEU A 136 -3.39 12.70 -18.26
N LYS A 137 -2.22 12.29 -18.75
CA LYS A 137 -1.45 13.01 -19.75
C LYS A 137 -1.03 12.08 -20.88
N VAL A 138 -1.06 12.59 -22.11
CA VAL A 138 -0.44 11.94 -23.27
C VAL A 138 0.62 12.85 -23.89
N THR A 139 1.67 12.26 -24.45
CA THR A 139 2.82 12.98 -24.99
C THR A 139 3.23 12.46 -26.35
N ASN A 140 3.79 13.34 -27.18
CA ASN A 140 4.36 13.00 -28.48
C ASN A 140 5.62 13.84 -28.77
N SER A 141 6.58 13.28 -29.50
CA SER A 141 7.80 13.96 -29.96
C SER A 141 7.56 14.93 -31.11
N GLU A 142 6.40 14.85 -31.77
CA GLU A 142 6.00 15.77 -32.84
C GLU A 142 5.19 16.95 -32.29
N VAL A 143 5.23 18.07 -33.01
CA VAL A 143 4.36 19.23 -32.74
C VAL A 143 2.94 18.94 -33.24
N ASP A 144 1.93 19.54 -32.59
CA ASP A 144 0.52 19.49 -33.01
C ASP A 144 -0.01 18.06 -33.27
N ALA A 145 0.44 17.09 -32.45
CA ALA A 145 0.19 15.67 -32.70
C ALA A 145 -1.23 15.21 -32.32
N PHE A 146 -2.00 16.05 -31.60
CA PHE A 146 -3.28 15.67 -31.02
C PHE A 146 -4.45 16.49 -31.56
N LYS A 147 -5.64 15.92 -31.49
CA LYS A 147 -6.89 16.52 -31.97
C LYS A 147 -7.96 16.50 -30.88
N ASP A 148 -9.10 17.12 -31.18
CA ASP A 148 -10.24 17.16 -30.24
C ASP A 148 -10.78 15.77 -29.90
N GLU A 149 -10.63 14.78 -30.80
CA GLU A 149 -10.97 13.38 -30.53
C GLU A 149 -10.10 12.76 -29.42
N ASP A 150 -8.82 13.13 -29.35
CA ASP A 150 -7.90 12.68 -28.31
C ASP A 150 -8.28 13.31 -26.96
N ILE A 151 -8.66 14.59 -26.95
CA ILE A 151 -9.16 15.26 -25.74
C ILE A 151 -10.39 14.54 -25.17
N ARG A 152 -11.35 14.17 -26.04
CA ARG A 152 -12.54 13.40 -25.60
C ARG A 152 -12.17 12.02 -25.09
N THR A 153 -11.22 11.35 -25.75
CA THR A 153 -10.69 10.05 -25.30
C THR A 153 -10.08 10.17 -23.91
N LEU A 154 -9.18 11.14 -23.67
CA LEU A 154 -8.60 11.38 -22.36
C LEU A 154 -9.66 11.72 -21.31
N SER A 155 -10.67 12.51 -21.66
CA SER A 155 -11.76 12.86 -20.74
C SER A 155 -12.48 11.60 -20.26
N LEU A 156 -12.89 10.72 -21.18
CA LEU A 156 -13.55 9.46 -20.83
C LEU A 156 -12.64 8.52 -20.04
N MET A 157 -11.37 8.42 -20.41
CA MET A 157 -10.40 7.59 -19.69
C MET A 157 -10.09 8.13 -18.29
N SER A 158 -10.08 9.46 -18.11
CA SER A 158 -9.90 10.12 -16.81
C SER A 158 -11.05 9.85 -15.85
N GLU A 159 -12.29 9.76 -16.37
CA GLU A 159 -13.47 9.38 -15.57
C GLU A 159 -13.34 7.96 -15.01
N LEU A 160 -12.65 7.04 -15.70
CA LEU A 160 -12.42 5.68 -15.21
C LEU A 160 -11.53 5.67 -13.97
N ILE A 161 -10.46 6.46 -13.99
CA ILE A 161 -9.59 6.63 -12.82
C ILE A 161 -10.37 7.34 -11.72
N ALA A 162 -11.11 8.40 -12.02
CA ALA A 162 -11.92 9.11 -11.04
C ALA A 162 -12.96 8.20 -10.35
N ALA A 163 -13.62 7.32 -11.10
CA ALA A 163 -14.55 6.33 -10.56
C ALA A 163 -13.86 5.29 -9.69
N ALA A 164 -12.69 4.80 -10.12
CA ALA A 164 -11.88 3.88 -9.32
C ALA A 164 -11.34 4.55 -8.05
N MET A 165 -10.95 5.83 -8.11
CA MET A 165 -10.56 6.64 -6.96
C MET A 165 -11.74 6.92 -6.03
N PHE A 166 -12.94 7.14 -6.55
CA PHE A 166 -14.15 7.27 -5.73
C PHE A 166 -14.49 5.96 -5.03
N HIS A 167 -14.39 4.82 -5.73
CA HIS A 167 -14.59 3.50 -5.15
C HIS A 167 -13.50 3.19 -4.12
N ALA A 168 -12.23 3.48 -4.43
CA ALA A 168 -11.11 3.39 -3.51
C ALA A 168 -11.37 4.28 -2.29
N ALA A 169 -11.53 5.60 -2.41
CA ALA A 169 -11.79 6.51 -1.29
C ALA A 169 -13.05 6.14 -0.45
N LYS A 170 -14.11 5.60 -1.07
CA LYS A 170 -15.31 5.11 -0.37
C LYS A 170 -15.11 3.78 0.35
N HIS A 171 -14.10 2.99 -0.04
CA HIS A 171 -13.80 1.65 0.50
C HIS A 171 -12.38 1.53 1.14
N GLU A 172 -11.52 2.56 1.10
CA GLU A 172 -10.06 2.47 1.30
C GLU A 172 -9.61 2.46 2.75
N THR A 173 -10.33 3.05 3.70
CA THR A 173 -9.76 3.18 5.05
C THR A 173 -9.77 1.89 5.86
N SER A 174 -10.39 0.79 5.39
CA SER A 174 -10.57 -0.38 6.26
C SER A 174 -10.35 -1.75 5.65
N GLU A 175 -10.45 -2.00 4.34
CA GLU A 175 -10.29 -3.37 3.84
C GLU A 175 -8.95 -3.63 3.13
N LEU A 176 -8.50 -2.72 2.25
CA LEU A 176 -7.21 -2.87 1.58
C LEU A 176 -6.04 -2.61 2.54
N TYR A 177 -6.15 -1.55 3.37
CA TYR A 177 -5.21 -1.31 4.47
C TYR A 177 -5.16 -2.52 5.41
N LEU A 178 -6.31 -3.06 5.82
CA LEU A 178 -6.36 -4.24 6.70
C LEU A 178 -5.75 -5.48 6.03
N ARG A 179 -5.97 -5.74 4.74
CA ARG A 179 -5.31 -6.86 4.04
C ARG A 179 -3.80 -6.65 3.86
N ALA A 180 -3.36 -5.42 3.61
CA ALA A 180 -1.95 -5.09 3.43
C ALA A 180 -1.18 -5.04 4.75
N THR A 181 -1.85 -4.77 5.87
CA THR A 181 -1.21 -4.53 7.17
C THR A 181 -1.60 -5.50 8.27
N HIS A 182 -2.64 -6.32 8.08
CA HIS A 182 -3.12 -7.29 9.06
C HIS A 182 -3.23 -8.69 8.44
N ASP A 183 -3.07 -9.70 9.28
CA ASP A 183 -3.22 -11.10 8.94
C ASP A 183 -4.71 -11.46 8.84
N ALA A 184 -5.12 -12.07 7.73
CA ALA A 184 -6.53 -12.33 7.44
C ALA A 184 -7.18 -13.34 8.40
N LEU A 185 -6.39 -14.26 9.00
CA LEU A 185 -6.93 -15.27 9.91
C LEU A 185 -7.15 -14.70 11.31
N THR A 186 -6.23 -13.88 11.80
CA THR A 186 -6.20 -13.42 13.20
C THR A 186 -6.67 -11.98 13.39
N GLY A 187 -6.64 -11.17 12.33
CA GLY A 187 -6.91 -9.73 12.41
C GLY A 187 -5.83 -8.93 13.14
N LEU A 188 -4.70 -9.56 13.52
CA LEU A 188 -3.54 -8.84 14.07
C LEU A 188 -2.74 -8.18 12.95
N PRO A 189 -1.95 -7.13 13.24
CA PRO A 189 -0.87 -6.68 12.37
C PRO A 189 -0.07 -7.86 11.78
N ASN A 190 0.20 -7.79 10.49
CA ASN A 190 1.01 -8.77 9.80
C ASN A 190 2.50 -8.46 9.97
N ARG A 191 3.35 -9.31 9.41
CA ARG A 191 4.81 -9.14 9.41
C ARG A 191 5.22 -7.73 8.94
N ALA A 192 4.72 -7.26 7.80
CA ALA A 192 5.13 -5.96 7.26
C ALA A 192 4.83 -4.80 8.22
N LEU A 193 3.61 -4.74 8.77
CA LEU A 193 3.22 -3.69 9.73
C LEU A 193 4.01 -3.79 11.05
N PHE A 194 4.34 -4.99 11.51
CA PHE A 194 5.18 -5.19 12.69
C PHE A 194 6.56 -4.55 12.52
N TYR A 195 7.27 -4.86 11.42
CA TYR A 195 8.61 -4.33 11.19
C TYR A 195 8.62 -2.81 11.01
N ASP A 196 7.60 -2.24 10.35
CA ASP A 196 7.45 -0.78 10.24
C ASP A 196 7.29 -0.13 11.63
N ARG A 197 6.37 -0.65 12.47
CA ARG A 197 6.16 -0.16 13.83
C ARG A 197 7.38 -0.35 14.73
N LEU A 198 8.11 -1.44 14.55
CA LEU A 198 9.34 -1.70 15.31
C LEU A 198 10.42 -0.70 14.96
N ARG A 199 10.64 -0.42 13.68
CA ARG A 199 11.58 0.62 13.23
C ARG A 199 11.26 1.97 13.87
N GLN A 200 9.99 2.39 13.80
CA GLN A 200 9.53 3.64 14.41
C GLN A 200 9.73 3.66 15.93
N SER A 201 9.48 2.54 16.61
CA SER A 201 9.61 2.42 18.06
C SER A 201 11.07 2.46 18.51
N VAL A 202 11.99 1.81 17.77
CA VAL A 202 13.44 1.88 18.02
C VAL A 202 13.93 3.32 17.86
N ASP A 203 13.58 3.97 16.74
CA ASP A 203 13.94 5.36 16.47
C ASP A 203 13.47 6.32 17.57
N LEU A 204 12.24 6.12 18.07
CA LEU A 204 11.68 6.91 19.16
C LEU A 204 12.39 6.64 20.50
N ALA A 205 12.62 5.37 20.83
CA ALA A 205 13.26 4.95 22.08
C ALA A 205 14.70 5.47 22.18
N VAL A 206 15.47 5.39 21.09
CA VAL A 206 16.84 5.93 21.01
C VAL A 206 16.84 7.44 21.23
N ARG A 207 15.94 8.19 20.56
CA ARG A 207 15.86 9.66 20.71
C ARG A 207 15.43 10.11 22.09
N SER A 208 14.54 9.37 22.74
CA SER A 208 13.97 9.72 24.04
C SER A 208 14.72 9.12 25.24
N SER A 209 15.78 8.33 24.99
CA SER A 209 16.43 7.50 26.02
C SER A 209 15.43 6.60 26.77
N GLY A 210 14.38 6.15 26.08
CA GLY A 210 13.35 5.26 26.62
C GLY A 210 13.68 3.79 26.36
N GLY A 211 13.16 2.89 27.21
CA GLY A 211 13.29 1.45 27.00
C GLY A 211 12.26 0.89 26.02
N LEU A 212 12.65 -0.13 25.26
CA LEU A 212 11.77 -0.85 24.32
C LEU A 212 11.97 -2.36 24.49
N GLY A 213 10.88 -3.10 24.64
CA GLY A 213 10.90 -4.56 24.65
C GLY A 213 10.40 -5.12 23.32
N VAL A 214 11.05 -6.19 22.85
CA VAL A 214 10.63 -6.96 21.68
C VAL A 214 10.51 -8.41 22.10
N LEU A 215 9.35 -9.01 21.85
CA LEU A 215 9.08 -10.42 22.14
C LEU A 215 8.84 -11.15 20.84
N ASN A 216 9.51 -12.29 20.65
CA ASN A 216 9.17 -13.27 19.62
C ASN A 216 8.50 -14.46 20.29
N LEU A 217 7.44 -14.97 19.65
CA LEU A 217 6.57 -16.00 20.17
C LEU A 217 6.34 -17.07 19.12
N ASP A 218 6.29 -18.33 19.55
CA ASP A 218 6.01 -19.47 18.68
C ASP A 218 5.04 -20.42 19.40
N MET A 219 3.96 -20.81 18.72
CA MET A 219 2.97 -21.73 19.28
C MET A 219 3.55 -23.14 19.47
N ASP A 220 3.46 -23.63 20.69
CA ASP A 220 3.87 -24.98 21.03
C ASP A 220 2.83 -25.98 20.51
N GLY A 221 3.21 -26.83 19.54
CA GLY A 221 2.43 -28.02 19.19
C GLY A 221 1.26 -27.82 18.22
N LEU A 222 1.30 -26.78 17.37
CA LEU A 222 0.26 -26.57 16.34
C LEU A 222 0.10 -27.77 15.39
N LYS A 223 1.21 -28.41 14.98
CA LYS A 223 1.16 -29.59 14.10
C LYS A 223 0.39 -30.77 14.71
N PRO A 224 0.69 -31.23 15.94
CA PRO A 224 -0.14 -32.22 16.64
C PRO A 224 -1.64 -31.86 16.73
N ILE A 225 -1.98 -30.57 16.93
CA ILE A 225 -3.38 -30.13 16.94
C ILE A 225 -4.02 -30.35 15.56
N ASN A 226 -3.34 -29.95 14.48
CA ASN A 226 -3.79 -30.17 13.11
C ASN A 226 -3.95 -31.67 12.80
N ASP A 227 -2.97 -32.49 13.19
CA ASP A 227 -2.96 -33.91 12.89
C ASP A 227 -4.09 -34.66 13.62
N ARG A 228 -4.43 -34.24 14.85
CA ARG A 228 -5.46 -34.90 15.69
C ARG A 228 -6.87 -34.37 15.46
N HIS A 229 -7.02 -33.06 15.22
CA HIS A 229 -8.32 -32.39 15.20
C HIS A 229 -8.61 -31.68 13.86
N GLY A 230 -7.71 -31.77 12.89
CA GLY A 230 -7.84 -31.17 11.56
C GLY A 230 -7.44 -29.70 11.50
N HIS A 231 -7.25 -29.20 10.28
CA HIS A 231 -6.82 -27.81 10.04
C HIS A 231 -7.76 -26.74 10.59
N ARG A 232 -9.06 -27.01 10.67
CA ARG A 232 -10.04 -26.09 11.26
C ARG A 232 -9.78 -25.85 12.75
N ALA A 233 -9.32 -26.88 13.47
CA ALA A 233 -8.94 -26.77 14.86
C ALA A 233 -7.62 -26.02 15.04
N GLY A 234 -6.65 -26.21 14.13
CA GLY A 234 -5.43 -25.40 14.12
C GLY A 234 -5.68 -23.92 13.84
N ASP A 235 -6.54 -23.61 12.87
CA ASP A 235 -6.95 -22.23 12.59
C ASP A 235 -7.67 -21.61 13.80
N ALA A 236 -8.48 -22.39 14.51
CA ALA A 236 -9.12 -21.95 15.74
C ALA A 236 -8.10 -21.71 16.87
N ALA A 237 -7.11 -22.60 17.02
CA ALA A 237 -6.02 -22.43 17.97
C ALA A 237 -5.20 -21.17 17.68
N ILE A 238 -4.89 -20.90 16.41
CA ILE A 238 -4.19 -19.67 15.99
C ILE A 238 -5.02 -18.42 16.32
N ARG A 239 -6.32 -18.43 16.01
CA ARG A 239 -7.24 -17.32 16.33
C ARG A 239 -7.35 -17.07 17.83
N GLU A 240 -7.43 -18.14 18.62
CA GLU A 240 -7.53 -18.04 20.08
C GLU A 240 -6.24 -17.49 20.69
N THR A 241 -5.07 -18.00 20.28
CA THR A 241 -3.77 -17.47 20.67
C THR A 241 -3.66 -15.97 20.35
N ALA A 242 -4.01 -15.59 19.12
CA ALA A 242 -3.97 -14.19 18.71
C ALA A 242 -4.89 -13.29 19.57
N THR A 243 -6.10 -13.77 19.86
CA THR A 243 -7.08 -13.06 20.69
C THR A 243 -6.53 -12.82 22.09
N ARG A 244 -5.87 -13.81 22.68
CA ARG A 244 -5.28 -13.73 24.02
C ARG A 244 -4.08 -12.79 24.07
N ILE A 245 -3.20 -12.86 23.07
CA ILE A 245 -2.07 -11.91 22.94
C ILE A 245 -2.61 -10.47 22.81
N ALA A 246 -3.62 -10.25 21.97
CA ALA A 246 -4.23 -8.93 21.79
C ALA A 246 -4.84 -8.37 23.08
N ARG A 247 -5.59 -9.20 23.83
CA ARG A 247 -6.21 -8.80 25.09
C ARG A 247 -5.20 -8.53 26.20
N HIS A 248 -4.08 -9.22 26.20
CA HIS A 248 -2.99 -9.00 27.15
C HIS A 248 -2.17 -7.75 26.84
N SER A 249 -2.14 -7.35 25.57
CA SER A 249 -1.40 -6.18 25.09
C SER A 249 -2.10 -4.87 25.45
N ARG A 250 -1.33 -3.88 25.90
CA ARG A 250 -1.83 -2.52 26.16
C ARG A 250 -2.10 -1.82 24.82
N ARG A 251 -2.87 -0.74 24.84
CA ARG A 251 -3.16 0.07 23.63
C ARG A 251 -1.91 0.59 22.92
N VAL A 252 -0.82 0.81 23.67
CA VAL A 252 0.47 1.29 23.14
C VAL A 252 1.37 0.15 22.65
N ASP A 253 1.07 -1.09 23.03
CA ASP A 253 1.80 -2.26 22.59
C ASP A 253 1.34 -2.64 21.17
N THR A 254 2.20 -3.34 20.43
CA THR A 254 1.83 -3.89 19.12
C THR A 254 2.02 -5.39 19.13
N ALA A 255 0.92 -6.14 19.12
CA ALA A 255 0.92 -7.58 18.84
C ALA A 255 0.77 -7.82 17.34
N ALA A 256 1.50 -8.79 16.80
CA ALA A 256 1.47 -9.12 15.38
C ALA A 256 1.59 -10.62 15.15
N ARG A 257 1.07 -11.11 14.03
CA ARG A 257 1.38 -12.44 13.50
C ARG A 257 2.42 -12.29 12.40
N VAL A 258 3.60 -12.87 12.61
CA VAL A 258 4.76 -12.70 11.74
C VAL A 258 5.05 -13.93 10.87
N GLY A 259 4.50 -15.08 11.24
CA GLY A 259 4.63 -16.35 10.52
C GLY A 259 3.39 -17.24 10.67
N GLY A 260 3.53 -18.53 10.35
CA GLY A 260 2.43 -19.50 10.43
C GLY A 260 1.92 -19.68 11.86
N ASP A 261 2.81 -20.07 12.76
CA ASP A 261 2.58 -20.23 14.21
C ASP A 261 3.36 -19.20 15.04
N GLU A 262 3.96 -18.21 14.39
CA GLU A 262 4.82 -17.21 15.02
C GLU A 262 4.10 -15.87 15.21
N PHE A 263 4.25 -15.31 16.40
CA PHE A 263 3.75 -14.00 16.79
C PHE A 263 4.89 -13.14 17.33
N ALA A 264 4.68 -11.82 17.37
CA ALA A 264 5.62 -10.90 17.96
C ALA A 264 4.90 -9.78 18.70
N VAL A 265 5.54 -9.23 19.74
CA VAL A 265 5.00 -8.11 20.52
C VAL A 265 6.06 -7.03 20.71
N ILE A 266 5.69 -5.78 20.43
CA ILE A 266 6.47 -4.57 20.73
C ILE A 266 5.92 -3.96 22.01
N LEU A 267 6.80 -3.68 22.98
CA LEU A 267 6.48 -3.08 24.27
C LEU A 267 7.22 -1.76 24.45
N PRO A 268 6.67 -0.62 23.97
CA PRO A 268 7.28 0.69 24.18
C PRO A 268 7.24 1.10 25.67
N GLY A 269 8.27 1.84 26.11
CA GLY A 269 8.30 2.48 27.42
C GLY A 269 8.43 1.52 28.59
N ILE A 270 9.08 0.37 28.39
CA ILE A 270 9.42 -0.53 29.50
C ILE A 270 10.57 0.05 30.33
N ALA A 271 10.60 -0.19 31.64
CA ALA A 271 11.69 0.32 32.49
C ALA A 271 12.97 -0.52 32.38
N GLY A 272 12.85 -1.78 31.93
CA GLY A 272 13.98 -2.68 31.69
C GLY A 272 13.54 -4.14 31.60
N ARG A 273 14.51 -5.05 31.56
CA ARG A 273 14.27 -6.50 31.35
C ARG A 273 13.23 -7.13 32.27
N ARG A 274 13.26 -6.82 33.57
CA ARG A 274 12.35 -7.42 34.56
C ARG A 274 10.87 -7.20 34.21
N ASP A 275 10.54 -6.04 33.65
CA ASP A 275 9.16 -5.71 33.26
C ASP A 275 8.73 -6.54 32.06
N ALA A 276 9.61 -6.68 31.06
CA ALA A 276 9.35 -7.50 29.87
C ALA A 276 9.24 -8.99 30.21
N GLU A 277 10.08 -9.51 31.12
CA GLU A 277 9.99 -10.88 31.61
C GLU A 277 8.72 -11.13 32.43
N ALA A 278 8.31 -10.16 33.26
CA ALA A 278 7.04 -10.24 33.99
C ALA A 278 5.84 -10.20 33.05
N TYR A 279 5.89 -9.37 31.99
CA TYR A 279 4.88 -9.35 30.94
C TYR A 279 4.82 -10.69 30.19
N SER A 280 5.99 -11.23 29.78
CA SER A 280 6.12 -12.50 29.08
C SER A 280 5.54 -13.67 29.88
N ARG A 281 5.87 -13.79 31.18
CA ARG A 281 5.31 -14.85 32.04
C ARG A 281 3.79 -14.82 32.10
N ARG A 282 3.21 -13.64 32.35
CA ARG A 282 1.74 -13.49 32.37
C ARG A 282 1.11 -13.79 31.01
N LEU A 283 1.79 -13.45 29.92
CA LEU A 283 1.33 -13.75 28.58
C LEU A 283 1.32 -15.26 28.32
N VAL A 284 2.39 -15.96 28.71
CA VAL A 284 2.49 -17.42 28.63
C VAL A 284 1.35 -18.09 29.42
N ASP A 285 1.09 -17.64 30.65
CA ASP A 285 0.00 -18.20 31.47
C ASP A 285 -1.36 -17.98 30.80
N THR A 286 -1.61 -16.76 30.29
CA THR A 286 -2.86 -16.40 29.60
C THR A 286 -3.06 -17.22 28.32
N VAL A 287 -2.02 -17.34 27.50
CA VAL A 287 -2.07 -18.14 26.25
C VAL A 287 -2.14 -19.63 26.56
N GLY A 288 -1.60 -20.09 27.68
CA GLY A 288 -1.56 -21.50 28.09
C GLY A 288 -2.90 -22.07 28.57
N GLU A 289 -3.93 -21.24 28.79
CA GLU A 289 -5.24 -21.75 29.20
C GLU A 289 -5.84 -22.66 28.09
N PRO A 290 -6.45 -23.80 28.43
CA PRO A 290 -7.13 -24.61 27.43
C PRO A 290 -8.32 -23.85 26.84
N PHE A 291 -8.67 -24.17 25.59
CA PHE A 291 -9.90 -23.66 24.97
C PHE A 291 -10.74 -24.80 24.41
N GLU A 292 -12.03 -24.54 24.22
CA GLU A 292 -12.96 -25.51 23.64
C GLU A 292 -13.16 -25.25 22.14
N PHE A 293 -13.06 -26.31 21.34
CA PHE A 293 -13.38 -26.28 19.92
C PHE A 293 -14.15 -27.54 19.51
N GLU A 294 -15.37 -27.37 19.00
CA GLU A 294 -16.25 -28.46 18.58
C GLU A 294 -16.41 -29.56 19.66
N GLY A 295 -16.51 -29.17 20.93
CA GLY A 295 -16.66 -30.07 22.09
C GLY A 295 -15.38 -30.73 22.58
N ASN A 296 -14.21 -30.39 22.00
CA ASN A 296 -12.91 -30.88 22.44
C ASN A 296 -12.18 -29.80 23.22
N ARG A 297 -11.58 -30.17 24.35
CA ARG A 297 -10.63 -29.33 25.08
C ARG A 297 -9.26 -29.43 24.45
N ILE A 298 -8.72 -28.31 23.98
CA ILE A 298 -7.41 -28.20 23.35
C ILE A 298 -6.49 -27.35 24.24
N ASP A 299 -5.36 -27.93 24.63
CA ASP A 299 -4.34 -27.22 25.38
C ASP A 299 -3.48 -26.37 24.42
N LEU A 300 -3.29 -25.10 24.77
CA LEU A 300 -2.43 -24.17 24.04
C LEU A 300 -1.11 -23.98 24.78
N GLY A 301 -0.10 -23.54 24.06
CA GLY A 301 1.19 -23.19 24.63
C GLY A 301 1.93 -22.26 23.69
N VAL A 302 2.81 -21.44 24.27
CA VAL A 302 3.67 -20.55 23.50
C VAL A 302 5.04 -20.48 24.16
N SER A 303 6.07 -20.57 23.34
CA SER A 303 7.45 -20.30 23.73
C SER A 303 7.77 -18.84 23.39
N VAL A 304 8.41 -18.11 24.32
CA VAL A 304 8.62 -16.66 24.19
C VAL A 304 10.09 -16.32 24.43
N GLY A 305 10.69 -15.58 23.49
CA GLY A 305 11.98 -14.94 23.65
C GLY A 305 11.85 -13.44 23.83
N VAL A 306 12.77 -12.83 24.57
CA VAL A 306 12.71 -11.41 24.95
C VAL A 306 14.01 -10.71 24.61
N ALA A 307 13.93 -9.55 23.96
CA ALA A 307 15.02 -8.62 23.75
C ALA A 307 14.66 -7.21 24.24
N ILE A 308 15.65 -6.47 24.75
CA ILE A 308 15.47 -5.17 25.38
C ILE A 308 16.43 -4.14 24.76
N LEU A 309 15.92 -3.01 24.31
CA LEU A 309 16.73 -1.84 23.98
C LEU A 309 16.97 -1.01 25.25
N PRO A 310 18.22 -0.60 25.54
CA PRO A 310 19.45 -0.82 24.77
C PRO A 310 20.26 -2.06 25.18
N GLU A 311 19.83 -2.85 26.17
CA GLU A 311 20.61 -3.94 26.78
C GLU A 311 21.07 -5.02 25.77
N ASP A 312 20.21 -5.42 24.85
CA ASP A 312 20.42 -6.49 23.87
C ASP A 312 20.75 -5.96 22.46
N GLY A 313 20.84 -4.63 22.32
CA GLY A 313 21.13 -3.96 21.06
C GLY A 313 20.44 -2.60 20.92
N THR A 314 21.01 -1.76 20.05
CA THR A 314 20.48 -0.43 19.72
C THR A 314 19.85 -0.35 18.33
N GLU A 315 19.90 -1.44 17.57
CA GLU A 315 19.37 -1.55 16.22
C GLU A 315 18.28 -2.61 16.16
N MET A 316 17.29 -2.41 15.27
CA MET A 316 16.16 -3.33 15.09
C MET A 316 16.60 -4.77 14.82
N THR A 317 17.58 -4.95 13.93
CA THR A 317 18.06 -6.30 13.54
C THR A 317 18.62 -7.06 14.74
N ALA A 318 19.42 -6.40 15.58
CA ALA A 318 20.00 -7.01 16.78
C ALA A 318 18.92 -7.45 17.78
N LEU A 319 17.87 -6.64 17.98
CA LEU A 319 16.76 -6.99 18.88
C LEU A 319 15.98 -8.21 18.38
N ILE A 320 15.72 -8.29 17.07
CA ILE A 320 14.99 -9.43 16.49
C ILE A 320 15.82 -10.71 16.60
N GLU A 321 17.09 -10.67 16.23
CA GLU A 321 18.00 -11.82 16.32
C GLU A 321 18.14 -12.31 17.76
N PHE A 322 18.24 -11.38 18.72
CA PHE A 322 18.33 -11.73 20.13
C PHE A 322 17.03 -12.38 20.64
N ALA A 323 15.87 -11.78 20.32
CA ALA A 323 14.57 -12.31 20.73
C ALA A 323 14.33 -13.70 20.13
N ASP A 324 14.69 -13.93 18.86
CA ASP A 324 14.57 -15.22 18.20
C ASP A 324 15.47 -16.29 18.84
N ARG A 325 16.74 -15.97 19.10
CA ARG A 325 17.66 -16.88 19.79
C ARG A 325 17.14 -17.25 21.19
N SER A 326 16.70 -16.27 21.97
CA SER A 326 16.14 -16.46 23.31
C SER A 326 14.88 -17.34 23.29
N MET A 327 14.03 -17.18 22.27
CA MET A 327 12.83 -18.01 22.07
C MET A 327 13.22 -19.45 21.75
N TYR A 328 14.19 -19.64 20.84
CA TYR A 328 14.65 -20.96 20.44
C TYR A 328 15.27 -21.76 21.60
N GLU A 329 16.05 -21.10 22.46
CA GLU A 329 16.59 -21.69 23.70
C GLU A 329 15.45 -22.16 24.62
N THR A 330 14.47 -21.30 24.88
CA THR A 330 13.29 -21.63 25.69
C THR A 330 12.51 -22.82 25.12
N LYS A 331 12.31 -22.86 23.80
CA LYS A 331 11.59 -23.93 23.11
C LYS A 331 12.34 -25.27 23.19
N ARG A 332 13.68 -25.24 23.15
CA ARG A 332 14.52 -26.44 23.31
C ARG A 332 14.46 -27.01 24.72
N GLU A 333 14.56 -26.16 25.74
CA GLU A 333 14.48 -26.59 27.14
C GLU A 333 13.13 -27.24 27.45
N ARG A 334 12.02 -26.67 26.96
CA ARG A 334 10.68 -27.27 27.13
C ARG A 334 10.52 -28.63 26.46
N LYS A 335 11.10 -28.82 25.27
CA LYS A 335 11.09 -30.13 24.58
C LYS A 335 11.93 -31.19 25.28
N GLN A 336 12.87 -30.81 26.15
CA GLN A 336 13.64 -31.76 26.96
C GLN A 336 12.91 -32.16 28.25
N ILE A 337 11.90 -31.40 28.68
CA ILE A 337 11.18 -31.61 29.95
C ILE A 337 9.82 -32.33 29.73
N ARG A 338 9.30 -32.36 28.50
CA ARG A 338 8.07 -33.09 28.10
C ARG A 338 8.38 -34.42 27.45
#